data_AF-A0A150NZV9-F1
#
_entry.id   AF-A0A150NZV9-F1
#
_cell.length_a   1.000
_cell.length_b   1.000
_cell.length_c   1.000
_cell.angle_alpha   90.00
_cell.angle_beta   90.00
_cell.angle_gamma   90.00
#
_symmetry.space_group_name_H-M   'P 1'
#
loop_
_entity.id
_entity.type
_entity.pdbx_description
1 polymer ?
#
loop_
_entity_poly.entity_id
_entity_poly.type
_entity_poly.pdbx_seq_one_letter_code
_entity_poly.pdbx_strand_id
1 'polypeptide(L)'
;MGALMDDALGRIRDNPFYVLGLRPSASRAEVEREGQKLLGMLELKLASAATYATPVGPGARTADKVRQAMAALRDPERRLAHEVWARLDPTPPAKDDLDDDLGELPPP
;
A
#
# COMPACT_ATOMS: atom_id res chain seq x y z
N MET A 1 16.49 14.63 -8.29
CA MET A 1 15.21 14.01 -8.69
C MET A 1 14.91 12.69 -7.97
N GLY A 2 15.88 12.00 -7.33
CA GLY A 2 15.63 10.71 -6.64
C GLY A 2 14.85 10.79 -5.32
N ALA A 3 15.16 11.74 -4.43
CA ALA A 3 14.55 11.79 -3.09
C ALA A 3 13.02 12.02 -3.06
N LEU A 4 12.47 12.78 -4.01
CA LEU A 4 11.02 12.99 -4.15
C LEU A 4 10.29 11.73 -4.63
N MET A 5 10.97 10.90 -5.43
CA MET A 5 10.43 9.66 -5.98
C MET A 5 10.42 8.56 -4.90
N ASP A 6 11.48 8.48 -4.09
CA ASP A 6 11.53 7.59 -2.92
C ASP A 6 10.43 7.90 -1.90
N ASP A 7 10.13 9.19 -1.69
CA ASP A 7 9.07 9.67 -0.82
C ASP A 7 7.67 9.31 -1.35
N ALA A 8 7.45 9.36 -2.67
CA ALA A 8 6.20 8.92 -3.29
C ALA A 8 5.99 7.39 -3.18
N LEU A 9 7.04 6.59 -3.46
CA LEU A 9 6.99 5.13 -3.33
C LEU A 9 6.72 4.70 -1.89
N GLY A 10 7.33 5.38 -0.91
CA GLY A 10 7.06 5.16 0.52
C GLY A 10 5.60 5.41 0.88
N ARG A 11 5.01 6.51 0.39
CA ARG A 11 3.58 6.82 0.62
C ARG A 11 2.63 5.78 0.03
N ILE A 12 2.95 5.22 -1.14
CA ILE A 12 2.16 4.13 -1.74
C ILE A 12 2.29 2.87 -0.89
N ARG A 13 3.53 2.48 -0.53
CA ARG A 13 3.79 1.28 0.26
C ARG A 13 3.12 1.31 1.64
N ASP A 14 3.10 2.47 2.28
CA ASP A 14 2.53 2.66 3.61
C ASP A 14 1.08 3.18 3.58
N ASN A 15 0.44 3.17 2.41
CA ASN A 15 -0.95 3.58 2.29
C ASN A 15 -1.84 2.70 3.19
N PRO A 16 -2.69 3.31 4.04
CA PRO A 16 -3.47 2.59 5.04
C PRO A 16 -4.47 1.58 4.45
N PHE A 17 -4.96 1.80 3.23
CA PHE A 17 -5.85 0.85 2.57
C PHE A 17 -5.11 -0.45 2.21
N TYR A 18 -3.88 -0.37 1.72
CA TYR A 18 -3.07 -1.56 1.43
C TYR A 18 -2.63 -2.27 2.71
N VAL A 19 -2.21 -1.51 3.73
CA VAL A 19 -1.88 -2.07 5.06
C VAL A 19 -3.04 -2.91 5.59
N LEU A 20 -4.27 -2.41 5.51
CA LEU A 20 -5.46 -3.13 5.98
C LEU A 20 -6.02 -4.15 4.97
N GLY A 21 -5.53 -4.17 3.73
CA GLY A 21 -6.08 -5.03 2.68
C GLY A 21 -7.51 -4.67 2.28
N LEU A 22 -7.86 -3.39 2.34
CA LEU A 22 -9.20 -2.87 2.06
C LEU A 22 -9.21 -2.03 0.78
N ARG A 23 -10.39 -1.95 0.15
CA ARG A 23 -10.63 -1.00 -0.95
C ARG A 23 -10.90 0.41 -0.41
N PRO A 24 -10.63 1.47 -1.18
CA PRO A 24 -10.94 2.85 -0.77
C PRO A 24 -12.43 3.09 -0.49
N SER A 25 -13.31 2.26 -1.03
CA SER A 25 -14.75 2.28 -0.75
C SER A 25 -15.15 1.68 0.60
N ALA A 26 -14.22 1.12 1.38
CA ALA A 26 -14.53 0.49 2.66
C ALA A 26 -15.09 1.50 3.66
N SER A 27 -16.21 1.14 4.29
CA SER A 27 -16.85 1.93 5.34
C SER A 27 -15.97 2.01 6.60
N ARG A 28 -16.27 2.98 7.47
CA ARG A 28 -15.60 3.10 8.78
C ARG A 28 -15.73 1.83 9.63
N ALA A 29 -16.88 1.17 9.60
CA ALA A 29 -17.10 -0.07 10.34
C ALA A 29 -16.22 -1.22 9.80
N GLU A 30 -16.01 -1.31 8.49
CA GLU A 30 -15.13 -2.30 7.88
C GLU A 30 -13.66 -2.06 8.23
N VAL A 31 -13.23 -0.79 8.27
CA VAL A 31 -11.88 -0.40 8.72
C VAL A 31 -11.63 -0.85 10.15
N GLU A 32 -12.55 -0.58 11.06
CA GLU A 32 -12.40 -0.98 12.46
C GLU A 32 -12.38 -2.51 12.61
N ARG A 33 -13.33 -3.20 11.98
CA ARG A 33 -13.42 -4.66 12.03
C ARG A 33 -12.15 -5.33 11.50
N GLU A 34 -11.67 -4.93 10.32
CA GLU A 34 -10.50 -5.55 9.71
C GLU A 34 -9.23 -5.21 10.48
N GLY A 35 -9.11 -3.98 10.98
CA GLY A 35 -7.99 -3.57 11.83
C GLY A 35 -7.89 -4.41 13.10
N GLN A 36 -8.98 -4.59 13.84
CA GLN A 36 -9.00 -5.44 15.05
C GLN A 36 -8.67 -6.90 14.74
N LYS A 37 -9.23 -7.44 13.65
CA LYS A 37 -8.89 -8.79 13.18
C LYS A 37 -7.39 -8.94 12.91
N LEU A 38 -6.80 -8.02 12.15
CA LEU A 38 -5.37 -8.05 11.82
C LEU A 38 -4.50 -7.93 13.07
N LEU A 39 -4.86 -7.07 14.04
CA LEU A 39 -4.14 -6.97 15.30
C LEU A 39 -4.13 -8.31 16.07
N GLY A 40 -5.29 -8.98 16.18
CA GLY A 40 -5.37 -10.30 16.80
C GLY A 40 -4.54 -11.36 16.07
N MET A 41 -4.55 -11.36 14.74
CA MET A 41 -3.74 -12.28 13.94
C MET A 41 -2.23 -12.04 14.11
N LEU A 42 -1.79 -10.78 14.20
CA LEU A 42 -0.40 -10.41 14.42
C LEU A 42 0.08 -10.79 15.82
N GLU A 43 -0.75 -10.61 16.84
CA GLU A 43 -0.47 -11.05 18.21
C GLU A 43 -0.24 -12.57 18.27
N LEU A 44 -1.06 -13.34 17.55
CA LEU A 44 -0.92 -14.79 17.38
C LEU A 44 0.18 -15.21 16.38
N LYS A 45 0.91 -14.25 15.80
CA LYS A 45 2.00 -14.47 14.82
C LYS A 45 1.59 -15.29 13.60
N LEU A 46 0.36 -15.11 13.12
CA LEU A 46 -0.11 -15.77 11.90
C LEU A 46 0.63 -15.20 10.68
N ALA A 47 1.35 -16.05 9.95
CA ALA A 47 2.16 -15.66 8.80
C ALA A 47 1.35 -14.93 7.72
N SER A 48 0.08 -15.31 7.52
CA SER A 48 -0.83 -14.67 6.57
C SER A 48 -1.12 -13.20 6.87
N ALA A 49 -0.91 -12.75 8.12
CA ALA A 49 -1.06 -11.35 8.50
C ALA A 49 0.23 -10.54 8.35
N ALA A 50 1.40 -11.17 8.20
CA ALA A 50 2.68 -10.48 8.27
C ALA A 50 3.03 -9.61 7.04
N THR A 51 2.37 -9.85 5.90
CA THR A 51 2.63 -9.12 4.66
C THR A 51 1.36 -8.68 3.95
N TYR A 52 1.47 -7.67 3.10
CA TYR A 52 0.40 -7.19 2.23
C TYR A 52 0.95 -6.80 0.85
N ALA A 53 0.10 -6.89 -0.18
CA ALA A 53 0.46 -6.48 -1.53
C ALA A 53 0.33 -4.96 -1.68
N THR A 54 1.21 -4.36 -2.49
CA THR A 54 1.12 -2.96 -2.91
C THR A 54 1.61 -2.83 -4.36
N PRO A 55 1.22 -1.77 -5.09
CA PRO A 55 1.70 -1.54 -6.47
C PRO A 55 3.23 -1.46 -6.58
N VAL A 56 3.92 -1.22 -5.47
CA VAL A 56 5.39 -1.05 -5.39
C VAL A 56 6.07 -2.23 -4.65
N GLY A 57 5.45 -3.41 -4.71
CA GLY A 57 5.91 -4.64 -4.07
C GLY A 57 5.31 -4.91 -2.69
N PRO A 58 5.51 -6.10 -2.12
CA PRO A 58 4.94 -6.45 -0.83
C PRO A 58 5.49 -5.59 0.31
N GLY A 59 4.61 -5.20 1.23
CA GLY A 59 4.95 -4.48 2.46
C GLY A 59 4.90 -5.40 3.69
N ALA A 60 5.75 -5.14 4.68
CA ALA A 60 5.68 -5.78 5.98
C ALA A 60 4.58 -5.13 6.83
N ARG A 61 3.68 -5.95 7.39
CA ARG A 61 2.60 -5.52 8.28
C ARG A 61 3.04 -5.68 9.73
N THR A 62 3.00 -4.58 10.47
CA THR A 62 3.23 -4.57 11.92
C THR A 62 1.98 -4.08 12.64
N ALA A 63 1.86 -4.38 13.93
CA ALA A 63 0.74 -3.89 14.74
C ALA A 63 0.67 -2.36 14.74
N ASP A 64 1.81 -1.67 14.77
CA ASP A 64 1.87 -0.22 14.73
C ASP A 64 1.38 0.34 13.39
N LYS A 65 1.76 -0.27 12.25
CA LYS A 65 1.22 0.12 10.95
C LYS A 65 -0.30 -0.05 10.90
N VAL A 66 -0.83 -1.13 11.47
CA VAL A 66 -2.29 -1.36 11.52
C VAL A 66 -2.97 -0.26 12.34
N ARG A 67 -2.48 0.07 13.54
CA ARG A 67 -3.04 1.14 14.38
C ARG A 67 -2.97 2.51 13.70
N GLN A 68 -1.83 2.84 13.09
CA GLN A 68 -1.65 4.08 12.35
C GLN A 68 -2.59 4.16 11.15
N ALA A 69 -2.78 3.05 10.43
CA ALA A 69 -3.69 3.00 9.30
C ALA A 69 -5.14 3.24 9.72
N MET A 70 -5.60 2.57 10.78
CA MET A 70 -6.94 2.81 11.34
C MET A 70 -7.12 4.27 11.76
N ALA A 71 -6.13 4.85 12.46
CA ALA A 71 -6.17 6.24 12.89
C ALA A 71 -6.21 7.23 11.71
N ALA A 72 -5.44 6.97 10.64
CA ALA A 72 -5.43 7.79 9.44
C ALA A 72 -6.77 7.75 8.70
N LEU A 73 -7.43 6.59 8.62
CA LEU A 73 -8.71 6.43 7.92
C LEU A 73 -9.94 6.91 8.72
N ARG A 74 -9.78 7.17 10.02
CA ARG A 74 -10.84 7.75 10.86
C ARG A 74 -11.04 9.24 10.57
N ASP A 75 -9.96 9.93 10.23
CA ASP A 75 -9.95 11.35 9.85
C ASP A 75 -10.36 11.51 8.37
N PRO A 76 -11.46 12.22 8.06
CA PRO A 76 -11.95 12.38 6.69
C PRO A 76 -10.95 13.03 5.73
N GLU A 77 -10.22 14.05 6.20
CA GLU A 77 -9.30 14.82 5.35
C GLU A 77 -8.07 13.98 5.02
N ARG A 78 -7.50 13.32 6.03
CA ARG A 78 -6.36 12.41 5.84
C ARG A 78 -6.75 11.23 4.96
N ARG A 79 -7.96 10.68 5.16
CA ARG A 79 -8.49 9.59 4.35
C ARG A 79 -8.53 9.93 2.87
N LEU A 80 -9.01 11.13 2.51
CA LEU A 80 -9.15 11.55 1.12
C LEU A 80 -7.83 11.47 0.34
N ALA A 81 -6.73 11.91 0.95
CA ALA A 81 -5.40 11.84 0.34
C ALA A 81 -4.95 10.40 0.05
N HIS A 82 -5.32 9.44 0.90
CA HIS A 82 -4.98 8.03 0.72
C HIS A 82 -5.86 7.32 -0.31
N GLU A 83 -7.12 7.73 -0.46
CA GLU A 83 -8.04 7.13 -1.42
C GLU A 83 -7.58 7.31 -2.87
N VAL A 84 -6.90 8.42 -3.19
CA VAL A 84 -6.38 8.69 -4.54
C VAL A 84 -5.42 7.58 -4.98
N TRP A 85 -4.45 7.25 -4.13
CA TRP A 85 -3.43 6.25 -4.43
C TRP A 85 -3.96 4.82 -4.35
N ALA A 86 -4.90 4.56 -3.43
CA ALA A 86 -5.48 3.23 -3.20
C ALA A 86 -6.39 2.73 -4.34
N ARG A 87 -6.55 3.50 -5.42
CA ARG A 87 -7.23 3.08 -6.66
C ARG A 87 -6.34 2.21 -7.55
N LEU A 88 -5.02 2.23 -7.35
CA LEU A 88 -4.08 1.37 -8.07
C LEU A 88 -4.25 -0.08 -7.62
N ASP A 89 -4.11 -1.02 -8.55
CA ASP A 89 -4.09 -2.45 -8.25
C ASP A 89 -2.92 -2.74 -7.28
N PRO A 90 -3.16 -3.39 -6.12
CA PRO A 90 -2.11 -3.74 -5.19
C PRO A 90 -1.13 -4.79 -5.75
N THR A 91 -1.45 -5.42 -6.88
CA THR A 91 -0.51 -6.28 -7.60
C THR A 91 0.49 -5.39 -8.34
N PRO A 92 1.81 -5.56 -8.11
CA PRO A 92 2.80 -4.83 -8.88
C PRO A 92 2.60 -5.12 -10.37
N PRO A 93 2.79 -4.11 -11.25
CA PRO A 93 2.79 -4.37 -12.68
C PRO A 93 3.86 -5.42 -13.01
N ALA A 94 3.66 -6.15 -14.11
CA ALA A 94 4.75 -6.94 -14.68
C ALA A 94 5.96 -6.02 -14.89
N LYS A 95 7.17 -6.53 -14.68
CA LYS A 95 8.37 -5.81 -15.13
C LYS A 95 8.26 -5.75 -16.65
N ASP A 96 8.00 -4.57 -17.18
CA ASP A 96 8.11 -4.32 -18.60
C ASP A 96 9.60 -4.39 -18.96
N ASP A 97 9.97 -5.24 -19.92
CA ASP A 97 11.31 -5.28 -20.52
C ASP A 97 11.57 -4.04 -21.42
N LEU A 98 10.76 -2.98 -21.31
CA LEU A 98 10.81 -1.77 -22.14
C LEU A 98 12.10 -0.95 -21.97
N ASP A 99 12.91 -1.23 -20.95
CA ASP A 99 14.26 -0.67 -20.83
C ASP A 99 15.25 -1.25 -21.87
N ASP A 100 14.99 -2.45 -22.42
CA ASP A 100 15.85 -3.11 -23.43
C ASP A 100 15.55 -2.65 -24.88
N ASP A 101 14.40 -2.00 -25.12
CA ASP A 101 13.95 -1.54 -26.45
C ASP A 101 14.24 -0.06 -26.73
N LEU A 102 15.08 0.60 -25.91
CA LEU A 102 15.80 1.81 -26.35
C LEU A 102 16.94 1.40 -27.29
N GLY A 103 16.54 0.76 -28.40
CA GLY A 103 17.42 0.36 -29.48
C GLY A 103 18.30 1.52 -29.90
N GLU A 104 19.58 1.21 -30.09
CA GLU A 104 20.63 2.06 -30.63
C GLU A 104 20.05 3.03 -31.67
N LEU A 105 20.11 4.34 -31.36
CA LEU A 105 19.73 5.38 -32.32
C LEU A 105 20.44 5.08 -33.64
N PRO A 106 19.73 5.05 -34.78
CA PRO A 106 20.39 4.82 -36.05
C PRO A 106 21.50 5.86 -36.22
N PRO A 107 22.69 5.47 -36.70
CA PRO A 107 23.79 6.40 -36.89
C PRO A 107 23.36 7.55 -37.83
N PRO A 108 23.94 8.75 -37.64
CA PRO A 108 23.49 9.98 -38.30
C PRO A 108 23.55 9.94 -39.82
#